data_AF-A0A177EMI5-F1
#
_entry.id   AF-A0A177EMI5-F1
#
_cell.length_a   1.000
_cell.length_b   1.000
_cell.length_c   1.000
_cell.angle_alpha   90.00
_cell.angle_beta   90.00
_cell.angle_gamma   90.00
#
_symmetry.space_group_name_H-M   'P 1'
#
loop_
_entity.id
_entity.type
_entity.pdbx_description
1 polymer ?
#
loop_
_entity_poly.entity_id
_entity_poly.type
_entity_poly.pdbx_seq_one_letter_code
_entity_poly.pdbx_strand_id
1 'polypeptide(L)'
;TKKYNTDYLPETKKTMPLKDFFSKYTEPAEVTDYTMHQYWCRVVADLKNDKILYLKEGTNELDSSLLNVLYVASDITGNKEEVVNEIEHLEELLADKKVDDEIDIEESLTTIFKELSNNKNLEVECDEFTVGTREDKKLDLFGEFKLVYTFNEKRNEILIEIDSEHSSISLLEDSLSIEEKNIIKEKLTKVQNTYSNVENYTAYTIRQYINLELAKIEKESALEKIQESIRNNRDNINNIFLHGMILSVDQKASIVKYFLTMYLNDNLSKNNSLVRFTNNLIGSTPLDDLETRDDILDYCILNKDRKNYYTGLKSCWEEITKITKSKFCIINSKILEELSYPLDVTLECFKKLIMAVANSDEKYDIILGSFLVIDIVMFSRETNELTKTLLEFIKIIDETVMQPDGSNMFVIYLKWIYDIGNSYIFSLDDKKEIIKDIMDRIDVNYNFNRNNKWDCWILNEPHILKDLEMNKKNLLCDEESPESVKRYNCFMNKIIEVIELSKKRFCLSPLDASTHRNA
;
A
#
# COMPACT_ATOMS: atom_id res chain seq x y z
N THR A 1 -39.30 -4.55 14.50
CA THR A 1 -38.46 -4.82 15.70
C THR A 1 -37.02 -4.89 15.25
N LYS A 2 -36.04 -4.32 15.97
CA LYS A 2 -34.59 -4.38 15.61
C LYS A 2 -33.94 -5.74 15.91
N LYS A 3 -34.74 -6.81 15.92
CA LYS A 3 -34.29 -8.15 16.30
C LYS A 3 -34.04 -8.98 15.06
N TYR A 4 -33.01 -9.82 15.10
CA TYR A 4 -32.82 -10.85 14.09
C TYR A 4 -34.01 -11.81 14.10
N ASN A 5 -34.42 -12.23 12.90
CA ASN A 5 -35.42 -13.27 12.70
C ASN A 5 -34.73 -14.43 11.99
N THR A 6 -34.87 -15.64 12.50
CA THR A 6 -34.38 -16.88 11.88
C THR A 6 -35.49 -17.91 11.66
N ASP A 7 -36.75 -17.54 11.89
CA ASP A 7 -37.90 -18.45 11.84
C ASP A 7 -38.14 -19.01 10.43
N TYR A 8 -37.69 -18.29 9.40
CA TYR A 8 -37.77 -18.71 8.00
C TYR A 8 -36.72 -19.79 7.63
N LEU A 9 -35.74 -20.05 8.50
CA LEU A 9 -34.75 -21.11 8.31
C LEU A 9 -35.27 -22.45 8.85
N PRO A 10 -34.97 -23.56 8.17
CA PRO A 10 -35.47 -24.87 8.58
C PRO A 10 -34.90 -25.29 9.94
N GLU A 11 -35.63 -26.16 10.65
CA GLU A 11 -35.26 -26.64 11.98
C GLU A 11 -34.45 -27.96 11.85
N THR A 12 -33.14 -27.85 11.59
CA THR A 12 -32.27 -29.00 11.33
C THR A 12 -30.99 -28.95 12.17
N LYS A 13 -30.30 -30.08 12.34
CA LYS A 13 -29.00 -30.10 13.06
C LYS A 13 -27.97 -29.14 12.45
N LYS A 14 -28.03 -28.91 11.14
CA LYS A 14 -27.10 -28.01 10.43
C LYS A 14 -27.38 -26.53 10.73
N THR A 15 -28.65 -26.16 10.89
CA THR A 15 -29.08 -24.76 11.15
C THR A 15 -29.07 -24.36 12.62
N MET A 16 -29.11 -25.33 13.56
CA MET A 16 -29.12 -25.03 15.00
C MET A 16 -27.99 -24.09 15.46
N PRO A 17 -26.72 -24.27 15.06
CA PRO A 17 -25.65 -23.38 15.52
C PRO A 17 -25.90 -21.91 15.14
N LEU A 18 -26.41 -21.66 13.94
CA LEU A 18 -26.76 -20.32 13.46
C LEU A 18 -27.96 -19.74 14.22
N LYS A 19 -29.01 -20.55 14.41
CA LYS A 19 -30.21 -20.15 15.17
C LYS A 19 -29.86 -19.86 16.63
N ASP A 20 -29.05 -20.70 17.27
CA ASP A 20 -28.58 -20.52 18.64
C ASP A 20 -27.76 -19.23 18.78
N PHE A 21 -26.86 -18.95 17.83
CA PHE A 21 -26.09 -17.71 17.79
C PHE A 21 -27.01 -16.47 17.79
N PHE A 22 -27.97 -16.40 16.86
CA PHE A 22 -28.89 -15.26 16.78
C PHE A 22 -29.95 -15.25 17.89
N SER A 23 -30.22 -16.37 18.55
CA SER A 23 -31.05 -16.41 19.76
C SER A 23 -30.33 -15.82 20.98
N LYS A 24 -29.00 -15.98 21.04
CA LYS A 24 -28.15 -15.42 22.10
C LYS A 24 -27.86 -13.94 21.85
N TYR A 25 -27.57 -13.58 20.59
CA TYR A 25 -27.28 -12.22 20.15
C TYR A 25 -28.44 -11.71 19.28
N THR A 26 -29.55 -11.36 19.92
CA THR A 26 -30.83 -11.11 19.24
C THR A 26 -30.91 -9.80 18.46
N GLU A 27 -29.99 -8.87 18.69
CA GLU A 27 -29.99 -7.53 18.10
C GLU A 27 -28.60 -7.21 17.53
N PRO A 28 -28.50 -6.42 16.44
CA PRO A 28 -27.23 -5.97 15.91
C PRO A 28 -26.41 -5.25 16.97
N ALA A 29 -25.14 -5.63 17.10
CA ALA A 29 -24.19 -4.97 17.99
C ALA A 29 -23.22 -4.11 17.16
N GLU A 30 -22.96 -2.89 17.63
CA GLU A 30 -21.99 -1.99 16.99
C GLU A 30 -20.55 -2.49 17.16
N VAL A 31 -20.28 -3.23 18.24
CA VAL A 31 -18.96 -3.80 18.54
C VAL A 31 -19.11 -5.28 18.86
N THR A 32 -18.27 -6.11 18.23
CA THR A 32 -18.17 -7.54 18.54
C THR A 32 -17.11 -7.75 19.62
N ASP A 33 -17.46 -8.45 20.70
CA ASP A 33 -16.47 -8.90 21.67
C ASP A 33 -15.84 -10.24 21.27
N TYR A 34 -14.72 -10.61 21.91
CA TYR A 34 -14.02 -11.85 21.63
C TYR A 34 -14.92 -13.10 21.78
N THR A 35 -15.87 -13.08 22.71
CA THR A 35 -16.78 -14.21 22.96
C THR A 35 -17.79 -14.37 21.84
N MET A 36 -18.35 -13.26 21.35
CA MET A 36 -19.26 -13.22 20.21
C MET A 36 -18.54 -13.67 18.95
N HIS A 37 -17.33 -13.18 18.70
CA HIS A 37 -16.51 -13.60 17.57
C HIS A 37 -16.18 -15.10 17.61
N GLN A 38 -15.71 -15.62 18.75
CA GLN A 38 -15.47 -17.06 18.93
C GLN A 38 -16.73 -17.89 18.71
N TYR A 39 -17.89 -17.38 19.13
CA TYR A 39 -19.14 -18.11 18.91
C TYR A 39 -19.52 -18.10 17.43
N TRP A 40 -19.35 -16.98 16.73
CA TRP A 40 -19.53 -16.93 15.27
C TRP A 40 -18.60 -17.90 14.54
N CYS A 41 -17.31 -17.95 14.91
CA CYS A 41 -16.37 -18.89 14.33
C CYS A 41 -16.86 -20.34 14.44
N ARG A 42 -17.47 -20.73 15.57
CA ARG A 42 -18.01 -22.10 15.75
C ARG A 42 -19.20 -22.40 14.84
N VAL A 43 -19.92 -21.40 14.34
CA VAL A 43 -21.03 -21.59 13.39
C VAL A 43 -20.50 -22.01 12.03
N VAL A 44 -19.36 -21.48 11.61
CA VAL A 44 -18.81 -21.65 10.26
C VAL A 44 -17.59 -22.59 10.18
N ALA A 45 -17.03 -22.99 11.33
CA ALA A 45 -15.86 -23.86 11.42
C ALA A 45 -16.23 -25.35 11.31
N ASP A 46 -15.29 -26.14 10.77
CA ASP A 46 -15.34 -27.62 10.72
C ASP A 46 -16.63 -28.21 10.14
N LEU A 47 -17.30 -27.48 9.24
CA LEU A 47 -18.53 -27.91 8.57
C LEU A 47 -18.27 -29.24 7.84
N LYS A 48 -19.19 -30.19 7.99
CA LYS A 48 -19.05 -31.54 7.42
C LYS A 48 -19.56 -31.58 5.99
N ASN A 49 -18.99 -30.73 5.15
CA ASN A 49 -19.24 -30.62 3.72
C ASN A 49 -17.90 -30.69 2.98
N ASP A 50 -17.74 -31.67 2.10
CA ASP A 50 -16.52 -31.93 1.34
C ASP A 50 -16.27 -30.93 0.19
N LYS A 51 -17.26 -30.09 -0.12
CA LYS A 51 -17.14 -28.98 -1.07
C LYS A 51 -16.54 -27.71 -0.45
N ILE A 52 -16.53 -27.61 0.89
CA ILE A 52 -15.97 -26.47 1.61
C ILE A 52 -14.47 -26.69 1.83
N LEU A 53 -13.67 -25.73 1.39
CA LEU A 53 -12.22 -25.72 1.54
C LEU A 53 -11.83 -24.82 2.71
N TYR A 54 -11.11 -25.41 3.65
CA TYR A 54 -10.37 -24.73 4.70
C TYR A 54 -8.88 -24.74 4.34
N LEU A 55 -8.22 -23.58 4.34
CA LEU A 55 -6.85 -23.42 3.82
C LEU A 55 -5.79 -24.05 4.72
N LYS A 56 -6.04 -24.13 6.04
CA LYS A 56 -5.11 -24.72 7.01
C LYS A 56 -5.82 -25.74 7.89
N GLU A 57 -5.23 -26.93 8.02
CA GLU A 57 -5.74 -28.01 8.87
C GLU A 57 -5.87 -27.53 10.34
N GLY A 58 -7.05 -27.71 10.93
CA GLY A 58 -7.34 -27.30 12.30
C GLY A 58 -7.56 -25.79 12.49
N THR A 59 -7.75 -25.03 11.41
CA THR A 59 -8.10 -23.60 11.45
C THR A 59 -9.51 -23.35 10.91
N ASN A 60 -10.02 -22.13 11.13
CA ASN A 60 -11.30 -21.68 10.58
C ASN A 60 -11.12 -20.82 9.32
N GLU A 61 -9.95 -20.88 8.69
CA GLU A 61 -9.59 -20.06 7.53
C GLU A 61 -10.18 -20.69 6.28
N LEU A 62 -11.14 -20.01 5.67
CA LEU A 62 -11.85 -20.43 4.47
C LEU A 62 -11.17 -19.85 3.23
N ASP A 63 -11.17 -20.63 2.15
CA ASP A 63 -10.87 -20.15 0.80
C ASP A 63 -11.87 -19.05 0.40
N SER A 64 -11.40 -17.94 -0.17
CA SER A 64 -12.20 -16.73 -0.42
C SER A 64 -13.14 -16.83 -1.63
N SER A 65 -13.01 -17.87 -2.45
CA SER A 65 -13.72 -18.02 -3.71
C SER A 65 -15.25 -18.09 -3.55
N LEU A 66 -15.98 -17.67 -4.60
CA LEU A 66 -17.44 -17.53 -4.53
C LEU A 66 -18.14 -18.86 -4.22
N LEU A 67 -17.81 -19.96 -4.90
CA LEU A 67 -18.49 -21.24 -4.62
C LEU A 67 -18.24 -21.69 -3.18
N ASN A 68 -17.05 -21.46 -2.64
CA ASN A 68 -16.74 -21.80 -1.26
C ASN A 68 -17.64 -21.03 -0.27
N VAL A 69 -17.79 -19.71 -0.50
CA VAL A 69 -18.70 -18.85 0.29
C VAL A 69 -20.14 -19.33 0.19
N LEU A 70 -20.61 -19.67 -1.03
CA LEU A 70 -21.98 -20.14 -1.26
C LEU A 70 -22.24 -21.50 -0.59
N TYR A 71 -21.29 -22.43 -0.61
CA TYR A 71 -21.42 -23.72 0.08
C TYR A 71 -21.46 -23.56 1.60
N VAL A 72 -20.65 -22.65 2.18
CA VAL A 72 -20.72 -22.31 3.60
C VAL A 72 -22.10 -21.75 3.95
N ALA A 73 -22.58 -20.77 3.18
CA ALA A 73 -23.89 -20.16 3.37
C ALA A 73 -25.03 -21.19 3.27
N SER A 74 -24.98 -22.07 2.27
CA SER A 74 -25.95 -23.15 2.08
C SER A 74 -25.94 -24.12 3.26
N ASP A 75 -24.76 -24.53 3.76
CA ASP A 75 -24.69 -25.54 4.82
C ASP A 75 -25.26 -25.02 6.15
N ILE A 76 -24.89 -23.80 6.57
CA ILE A 76 -25.35 -23.18 7.82
C ILE A 76 -26.84 -22.76 7.77
N THR A 77 -27.41 -22.62 6.57
CA THR A 77 -28.83 -22.28 6.36
C THR A 77 -29.71 -23.50 6.05
N GLY A 78 -29.12 -24.70 6.06
CA GLY A 78 -29.86 -25.96 6.06
C GLY A 78 -29.97 -26.65 4.71
N ASN A 79 -29.12 -26.28 3.74
CA ASN A 79 -29.08 -26.83 2.39
C ASN A 79 -30.45 -26.80 1.71
N LYS A 80 -30.99 -25.58 1.55
CA LYS A 80 -32.22 -25.40 0.80
C LYS A 80 -32.03 -25.91 -0.63
N GLU A 81 -32.97 -26.72 -1.11
CA GLU A 81 -32.88 -27.41 -2.41
C GLU A 81 -32.60 -26.42 -3.56
N GLU A 82 -33.34 -25.32 -3.62
CA GLU A 82 -33.17 -24.28 -4.64
C GLU A 82 -31.78 -23.64 -4.60
N VAL A 83 -31.22 -23.39 -3.41
CA VAL A 83 -29.86 -22.84 -3.25
C VAL A 83 -28.81 -23.85 -3.71
N VAL A 84 -28.96 -25.13 -3.35
CA VAL A 84 -28.02 -26.19 -3.75
C VAL A 84 -28.04 -26.38 -5.26
N ASN A 85 -29.22 -26.40 -5.88
CA ASN A 85 -29.38 -26.56 -7.32
C ASN A 85 -28.69 -25.42 -8.10
N GLU A 86 -28.82 -24.17 -7.64
CA GLU A 86 -28.14 -23.04 -8.27
C GLU A 86 -26.61 -23.12 -8.11
N ILE A 87 -26.11 -23.56 -6.95
CA ILE A 87 -24.66 -23.77 -6.76
C ILE A 87 -24.15 -24.87 -7.71
N GLU A 88 -24.89 -25.98 -7.84
CA GLU A 88 -24.56 -27.06 -8.79
C GLU A 88 -24.60 -26.56 -10.25
N HIS A 89 -25.56 -25.69 -10.59
CA HIS A 89 -25.62 -25.06 -11.92
C HIS A 89 -24.37 -24.21 -12.20
N LEU A 90 -23.89 -23.44 -11.22
CA LEU A 90 -22.63 -22.69 -11.35
C LEU A 90 -21.42 -23.62 -11.54
N GLU A 91 -21.36 -24.76 -10.84
CA GLU A 91 -20.30 -25.78 -11.07
C GLU A 91 -20.35 -26.33 -12.50
N GLU A 92 -21.54 -26.60 -13.05
CA GLU A 92 -21.72 -27.05 -14.43
C GLU A 92 -21.28 -25.99 -15.45
N LEU A 93 -21.62 -24.72 -15.22
CA LEU A 93 -21.19 -23.60 -16.07
C LEU A 93 -19.66 -23.46 -16.10
N LEU A 94 -18.99 -23.73 -14.98
CA LEU A 94 -17.53 -23.67 -14.86
C LEU A 94 -16.81 -24.85 -15.53
N ALA A 95 -17.46 -26.00 -15.69
CA ALA A 95 -16.81 -27.23 -16.17
C ALA A 95 -16.22 -27.09 -17.58
N ASP A 96 -16.81 -26.25 -18.43
CA ASP A 96 -16.39 -26.01 -19.82
C ASP A 96 -15.52 -24.75 -20.00
N LYS A 97 -15.16 -24.09 -18.89
CA LYS A 97 -14.49 -22.78 -18.89
C LYS A 97 -13.00 -22.89 -18.66
N LYS A 98 -12.30 -21.80 -18.95
CA LYS A 98 -10.87 -21.62 -18.72
C LYS A 98 -10.64 -20.44 -17.79
N VAL A 99 -9.45 -20.41 -17.19
CA VAL A 99 -8.98 -19.25 -16.45
C VAL A 99 -9.04 -18.02 -17.35
N ASP A 100 -9.47 -16.89 -16.77
CA ASP A 100 -9.72 -15.61 -17.43
C ASP A 100 -10.98 -15.55 -18.32
N ASP A 101 -11.78 -16.62 -18.39
CA ASP A 101 -13.12 -16.50 -18.98
C ASP A 101 -14.02 -15.67 -18.07
N GLU A 102 -14.92 -14.87 -18.66
CA GLU A 102 -15.94 -14.12 -17.93
C GLU A 102 -17.29 -14.85 -17.98
N ILE A 103 -18.04 -14.80 -16.88
CA ILE A 103 -19.35 -15.45 -16.73
C ILE A 103 -20.32 -14.50 -16.02
N ASP A 104 -21.47 -14.25 -16.66
CA ASP A 104 -22.62 -13.64 -16.02
C ASP A 104 -23.35 -14.67 -15.15
N ILE A 105 -23.46 -14.37 -13.86
CA ILE A 105 -24.08 -15.22 -12.84
C ILE A 105 -25.15 -14.46 -12.02
N GLU A 106 -25.59 -13.27 -12.48
CA GLU A 106 -26.49 -12.40 -11.71
C GLU A 106 -27.81 -13.11 -11.36
N GLU A 107 -28.35 -13.91 -12.29
CA GLU A 107 -29.59 -14.65 -12.10
C GLU A 107 -29.45 -15.72 -10.99
N SER A 108 -28.37 -16.52 -11.02
CA SER A 108 -28.12 -17.54 -9.99
C SER A 108 -27.89 -16.91 -8.62
N LEU A 109 -27.09 -15.83 -8.53
CA LEU A 109 -26.90 -15.10 -7.27
C LEU A 109 -28.21 -14.51 -6.76
N THR A 110 -29.02 -13.94 -7.65
CA THR A 110 -30.36 -13.42 -7.32
C THR A 110 -31.24 -14.49 -6.69
N THR A 111 -31.31 -15.67 -7.31
CA THR A 111 -32.10 -16.80 -6.81
C THR A 111 -31.61 -17.27 -5.44
N ILE A 112 -30.29 -17.49 -5.30
CA ILE A 112 -29.68 -17.93 -4.03
C ILE A 112 -29.97 -16.93 -2.91
N PHE A 113 -29.63 -15.65 -3.09
CA PHE A 113 -29.75 -14.68 -2.02
C PHE A 113 -31.19 -14.28 -1.71
N LYS A 114 -32.10 -14.26 -2.70
CA LYS A 114 -33.54 -14.14 -2.42
C LYS A 114 -34.03 -15.29 -1.57
N GLU A 115 -33.57 -16.52 -1.84
CA GLU A 115 -34.04 -17.67 -1.08
C GLU A 115 -33.48 -17.71 0.35
N LEU A 116 -32.23 -17.29 0.53
CA LEU A 116 -31.60 -17.14 1.84
C LEU A 116 -32.11 -15.92 2.63
N SER A 117 -32.65 -14.89 1.97
CA SER A 117 -33.12 -13.68 2.64
C SER A 117 -34.53 -13.81 3.22
N ASN A 118 -34.74 -13.22 4.40
CA ASN A 118 -36.08 -12.99 4.95
C ASN A 118 -36.85 -11.93 4.15
N ASN A 119 -36.16 -10.95 3.57
CA ASN A 119 -36.76 -9.94 2.70
C ASN A 119 -36.63 -10.39 1.25
N LYS A 120 -37.76 -10.76 0.65
CA LYS A 120 -37.82 -11.23 -0.74
C LYS A 120 -37.76 -10.10 -1.78
N ASN A 121 -37.85 -8.84 -1.35
CA ASN A 121 -37.62 -7.66 -2.19
C ASN A 121 -36.12 -7.30 -2.25
N LEU A 122 -35.26 -8.32 -2.21
CA LEU A 122 -33.82 -8.19 -2.39
C LEU A 122 -33.51 -8.21 -3.88
N GLU A 123 -32.68 -7.27 -4.32
CA GLU A 123 -32.10 -7.26 -5.66
C GLU A 123 -30.61 -7.59 -5.55
N VAL A 124 -30.07 -8.28 -6.55
CA VAL A 124 -28.64 -8.50 -6.70
C VAL A 124 -28.21 -7.82 -7.98
N GLU A 125 -27.12 -7.05 -7.91
CA GLU A 125 -26.50 -6.42 -9.07
C GLU A 125 -25.04 -6.89 -9.11
N CYS A 126 -24.57 -7.41 -10.24
CA CYS A 126 -23.15 -7.73 -10.41
C CYS A 126 -22.69 -7.54 -11.85
N ASP A 127 -21.39 -7.29 -12.01
CA ASP A 127 -20.73 -7.42 -13.30
C ASP A 127 -20.36 -8.89 -13.55
N GLU A 128 -19.79 -9.18 -14.73
CA GLU A 128 -19.33 -10.54 -15.05
C GLU A 128 -18.21 -10.98 -14.09
N PHE A 129 -18.28 -12.23 -13.63
CA PHE A 129 -17.26 -12.83 -12.78
C PHE A 129 -16.13 -13.42 -13.61
N THR A 130 -14.90 -13.26 -13.14
CA THR A 130 -13.72 -13.87 -13.75
C THR A 130 -13.51 -15.28 -13.22
N VAL A 131 -13.30 -16.24 -14.12
CA VAL A 131 -12.90 -17.59 -13.76
C VAL A 131 -11.44 -17.60 -13.31
N GLY A 132 -11.21 -17.97 -12.06
CA GLY A 132 -9.88 -18.11 -11.49
C GLY A 132 -9.63 -19.53 -10.97
N THR A 133 -8.56 -19.68 -10.20
CA THR A 133 -8.15 -20.95 -9.62
C THR A 133 -8.05 -20.83 -8.11
N ARG A 134 -8.64 -21.79 -7.40
CA ARG A 134 -8.56 -21.93 -5.93
C ARG A 134 -7.21 -22.48 -5.50
N GLU A 135 -6.95 -22.46 -4.20
CA GLU A 135 -5.73 -23.03 -3.61
C GLU A 135 -5.58 -24.54 -3.90
N ASP A 136 -6.69 -25.28 -4.02
CA ASP A 136 -6.70 -26.71 -4.36
C ASP A 136 -6.60 -27.00 -5.88
N LYS A 137 -6.38 -25.96 -6.68
CA LYS A 137 -6.25 -25.98 -8.15
C LYS A 137 -7.53 -26.28 -8.93
N LYS A 138 -8.71 -26.19 -8.29
CA LYS A 138 -9.99 -26.22 -8.99
C LYS A 138 -10.37 -24.82 -9.50
N LEU A 139 -11.19 -24.79 -10.54
CA LEU A 139 -11.75 -23.53 -11.06
C LEU A 139 -12.84 -23.00 -10.11
N ASP A 140 -12.93 -21.68 -10.02
CA ASP A 140 -13.95 -20.96 -9.25
C ASP A 140 -14.10 -19.53 -9.78
N LEU A 141 -14.92 -18.71 -9.12
CA LEU A 141 -15.33 -17.39 -9.57
C LEU A 141 -14.86 -16.29 -8.61
N PHE A 142 -14.36 -15.21 -9.20
CA PHE A 142 -13.84 -14.02 -8.52
C PHE A 142 -14.45 -12.77 -9.15
N GLY A 143 -14.75 -11.77 -8.35
CA GLY A 143 -15.50 -10.59 -8.77
C GLY A 143 -16.25 -9.95 -7.61
N GLU A 144 -17.14 -9.01 -7.94
CA GLU A 144 -17.92 -8.26 -6.97
C GLU A 144 -19.41 -8.33 -7.26
N PHE A 145 -20.22 -8.25 -6.21
CA PHE A 145 -21.67 -8.14 -6.33
C PHE A 145 -22.27 -7.32 -5.20
N LYS A 146 -23.45 -6.75 -5.46
CA LYS A 146 -24.18 -5.89 -4.53
C LYS A 146 -25.48 -6.54 -4.13
N LEU A 147 -25.76 -6.57 -2.83
CA LEU A 147 -27.07 -6.89 -2.27
C LEU A 147 -27.83 -5.60 -2.02
N VAL A 148 -28.89 -5.37 -2.79
CA VAL A 148 -29.65 -4.11 -2.80
C VAL A 148 -30.97 -4.29 -2.05
N TYR A 149 -31.13 -3.54 -0.95
CA TYR A 149 -32.33 -3.53 -0.13
C TYR A 149 -33.08 -2.20 -0.27
N THR A 150 -34.33 -2.26 -0.74
CA THR A 150 -35.21 -1.09 -0.81
C THR A 150 -36.25 -1.11 0.31
N PHE A 151 -36.23 -0.09 1.17
CA PHE A 151 -37.22 0.10 2.23
C PHE A 151 -37.65 1.57 2.33
N ASN A 152 -38.96 1.83 2.23
CA ASN A 152 -39.53 3.19 2.21
C ASN A 152 -38.83 4.13 1.22
N GLU A 153 -38.67 3.68 -0.04
CA GLU A 153 -38.01 4.44 -1.12
C GLU A 153 -36.50 4.70 -0.90
N LYS A 154 -35.92 4.17 0.19
CA LYS A 154 -34.48 4.22 0.44
C LYS A 154 -33.82 2.92 -0.01
N ARG A 155 -32.82 3.07 -0.88
CA ARG A 155 -32.01 1.98 -1.42
C ARG A 155 -30.70 1.91 -0.63
N ASN A 156 -30.47 0.80 0.04
CA ASN A 156 -29.23 0.51 0.77
C ASN A 156 -28.52 -0.67 0.11
N GLU A 157 -27.19 -0.61 0.03
CA GLU A 157 -26.41 -1.59 -0.71
C GLU A 157 -25.31 -2.18 0.16
N ILE A 158 -25.13 -3.49 0.09
CA ILE A 158 -24.00 -4.21 0.66
C ILE A 158 -23.15 -4.69 -0.51
N LEU A 159 -21.91 -4.21 -0.62
CA LEU A 159 -20.95 -4.66 -1.60
C LEU A 159 -20.16 -5.84 -1.01
N ILE A 160 -20.03 -6.90 -1.79
CA ILE A 160 -19.22 -8.07 -1.49
C ILE A 160 -18.21 -8.22 -2.62
N GLU A 161 -16.93 -8.17 -2.27
CA GLU A 161 -15.79 -8.32 -3.19
C GLU A 161 -15.10 -9.65 -2.88
N ILE A 162 -14.80 -10.41 -3.92
CA ILE A 162 -14.20 -11.74 -3.84
C ILE A 162 -12.97 -11.78 -4.73
N ASP A 163 -11.81 -11.77 -4.10
CA ASP A 163 -10.50 -11.91 -4.74
C ASP A 163 -9.86 -13.27 -4.38
N SER A 164 -8.79 -13.63 -5.09
CA SER A 164 -8.11 -14.92 -4.91
C SER A 164 -7.52 -15.14 -3.51
N GLU A 165 -7.24 -14.05 -2.79
CA GLU A 165 -6.63 -14.11 -1.46
C GLU A 165 -7.59 -13.68 -0.35
N HIS A 166 -8.52 -12.77 -0.65
CA HIS A 166 -9.34 -12.11 0.35
C HIS A 166 -10.79 -11.93 -0.12
N SER A 167 -11.70 -11.80 0.84
CA SER A 167 -13.06 -11.32 0.58
C SER A 167 -13.34 -10.12 1.45
N SER A 168 -14.03 -9.15 0.89
CA SER A 168 -14.38 -7.89 1.52
C SER A 168 -15.90 -7.75 1.59
N ILE A 169 -16.38 -7.13 2.66
CA ILE A 169 -17.78 -6.73 2.81
C ILE A 169 -17.81 -5.27 3.24
N SER A 170 -18.54 -4.45 2.49
CA SER A 170 -18.73 -3.06 2.83
C SER A 170 -20.21 -2.67 2.71
N LEU A 171 -20.64 -1.80 3.61
CA LEU A 171 -21.90 -1.10 3.47
C LEU A 171 -21.62 0.12 2.60
N LEU A 172 -22.20 0.17 1.40
CA LEU A 172 -22.14 1.37 0.59
C LEU A 172 -23.08 2.38 1.26
N GLU A 173 -22.51 3.45 1.80
CA GLU A 173 -23.29 4.51 2.42
C GLU A 173 -24.32 5.04 1.43
N ASP A 174 -25.57 5.21 1.91
CA ASP A 174 -26.68 5.89 1.22
C ASP A 174 -26.08 6.97 0.31
N SER A 175 -26.25 6.82 -1.01
CA SER A 175 -25.82 7.83 -1.97
C SER A 175 -26.76 9.02 -1.85
N LEU A 176 -26.68 9.74 -0.72
CA LEU A 176 -27.47 10.93 -0.45
C LEU A 176 -27.32 11.84 -1.65
N SER A 177 -28.46 12.23 -2.22
CA SER A 177 -28.48 13.20 -3.29
C SER A 177 -27.79 14.49 -2.84
N ILE A 178 -27.30 15.28 -3.80
CA ILE A 178 -26.69 16.58 -3.49
C ILE A 178 -27.67 17.46 -2.68
N GLU A 179 -28.97 17.36 -2.98
CA GLU A 179 -30.02 18.09 -2.25
C GLU A 179 -30.13 17.63 -0.79
N GLU A 180 -30.18 16.32 -0.52
CA GLU A 180 -30.21 15.77 0.83
C GLU A 180 -28.96 16.14 1.64
N LYS A 181 -27.77 16.04 1.02
CA LYS A 181 -26.51 16.48 1.63
C LYS A 181 -26.58 17.95 2.02
N ASN A 182 -27.10 18.82 1.16
CA ASN A 182 -27.25 20.25 1.46
C ASN A 182 -28.23 20.51 2.60
N ILE A 183 -29.36 19.79 2.65
CA ILE A 183 -30.33 19.91 3.75
C ILE A 183 -29.70 19.48 5.08
N ILE A 184 -28.96 18.38 5.09
CA ILE A 184 -28.27 17.88 6.29
C ILE A 184 -27.22 18.90 6.73
N LYS A 185 -26.37 19.39 5.82
CA LYS A 185 -25.37 20.43 6.11
C LYS A 185 -26.02 21.66 6.72
N GLU A 186 -27.10 22.18 6.13
CA GLU A 186 -27.78 23.37 6.66
C GLU A 186 -28.29 23.15 8.09
N LYS A 187 -28.87 21.98 8.38
CA LYS A 187 -29.34 21.64 9.73
C LYS A 187 -28.19 21.49 10.72
N LEU A 188 -27.11 20.79 10.34
CA LEU A 188 -25.92 20.64 11.17
C LEU A 188 -25.30 22.00 11.50
N THR A 189 -25.17 22.89 10.52
CA THR A 189 -24.66 24.26 10.72
C THR A 189 -25.55 25.08 11.65
N LYS A 190 -26.88 24.96 11.55
CA LYS A 190 -27.82 25.62 12.49
C LYS A 190 -27.62 25.14 13.93
N VAL A 191 -27.45 23.83 14.14
CA VAL A 191 -27.17 23.26 15.45
C VAL A 191 -25.81 23.76 15.95
N GLN A 192 -24.79 23.72 15.10
CA GLN A 192 -23.45 24.18 15.45
C GLN A 192 -23.42 25.65 15.89
N ASN A 193 -24.13 26.52 15.17
CA ASN A 193 -24.26 27.94 15.51
C ASN A 193 -24.91 28.17 16.88
N THR A 194 -25.88 27.33 17.26
CA THR A 194 -26.51 27.36 18.59
C THR A 194 -25.50 27.12 19.71
N TYR A 195 -24.50 26.28 19.47
CA TYR A 195 -23.46 25.93 20.44
C TYR A 195 -22.14 26.70 20.24
N SER A 196 -22.04 27.62 19.28
CA SER A 196 -20.80 28.32 18.91
C SER A 196 -20.14 29.05 20.10
N ASN A 197 -20.93 29.79 20.88
CA ASN A 197 -20.46 30.62 22.00
C ASN A 197 -20.58 29.93 23.37
N VAL A 198 -20.90 28.63 23.40
CA VAL A 198 -21.09 27.89 24.66
C VAL A 198 -19.78 27.19 25.02
N GLU A 199 -19.13 27.67 26.08
CA GLU A 199 -17.86 27.14 26.60
C GLU A 199 -18.09 26.08 27.68
N ASN A 200 -18.56 24.90 27.29
CA ASN A 200 -18.59 23.74 28.17
C ASN A 200 -18.29 22.45 27.38
N TYR A 201 -18.00 21.37 28.12
CA TYR A 201 -17.64 20.07 27.54
C TYR A 201 -18.71 19.55 26.57
N THR A 202 -19.98 19.58 26.96
CA THR A 202 -21.09 19.09 26.12
C THR A 202 -21.18 19.86 24.79
N ALA A 203 -21.11 21.18 24.84
CA ALA A 203 -21.13 22.03 23.65
C ALA A 203 -19.92 21.77 22.75
N TYR A 204 -18.74 21.55 23.33
CA TYR A 204 -17.55 21.15 22.58
C TYR A 204 -17.76 19.81 21.87
N THR A 205 -18.23 18.78 22.59
CA THR A 205 -18.51 17.45 22.00
C THR A 205 -19.54 17.53 20.88
N ILE A 206 -20.61 18.33 21.03
CA ILE A 206 -21.60 18.54 19.98
C ILE A 206 -20.96 19.18 18.74
N ARG A 207 -20.15 20.25 18.92
CA ARG A 207 -19.47 20.90 17.79
C ARG A 207 -18.50 19.96 17.09
N GLN A 208 -17.75 19.15 17.84
CA GLN A 208 -16.82 18.18 17.25
C GLN A 208 -17.54 17.08 16.49
N TYR A 209 -18.61 16.51 17.06
CA TYR A 209 -19.44 15.53 16.35
C TYR A 209 -19.98 16.12 15.03
N ILE A 210 -20.49 17.35 15.06
CA ILE A 210 -20.96 18.03 13.84
C ILE A 210 -19.84 18.22 12.82
N ASN A 211 -18.64 18.63 13.25
CA ASN A 211 -17.49 18.75 12.36
C ASN A 211 -17.13 17.43 11.68
N LEU A 212 -17.18 16.31 12.41
CA LEU A 212 -16.92 14.99 11.85
C LEU A 212 -17.97 14.58 10.81
N GLU A 213 -19.25 14.78 11.12
CA GLU A 213 -20.32 14.45 10.20
C GLU A 213 -20.28 15.33 8.93
N LEU A 214 -19.95 16.62 9.05
CA LEU A 214 -19.75 17.50 7.89
C LEU A 214 -18.55 17.05 7.04
N ALA A 215 -17.43 16.72 7.68
CA ALA A 215 -16.22 16.22 7.02
C ALA A 215 -16.49 14.94 6.21
N LYS A 216 -17.27 14.00 6.77
CA LYS A 216 -17.70 12.78 6.05
C LYS A 216 -18.49 13.11 4.79
N ILE A 217 -19.44 14.05 4.87
CA ILE A 217 -20.24 14.48 3.71
C ILE A 217 -19.34 15.11 2.63
N GLU A 218 -18.28 15.81 3.05
CA GLU A 218 -17.30 16.46 2.18
C GLU A 218 -16.17 15.54 1.72
N LYS A 219 -16.15 14.28 2.17
CA LYS A 219 -15.07 13.31 1.95
C LYS A 219 -13.70 13.83 2.39
N GLU A 220 -13.67 14.69 3.42
CA GLU A 220 -12.42 15.13 4.03
C GLU A 220 -11.76 13.97 4.79
N SER A 221 -10.44 13.85 4.65
CA SER A 221 -9.70 12.80 5.34
C SER A 221 -9.50 13.12 6.82
N ALA A 222 -9.99 12.25 7.69
CA ALA A 222 -9.69 12.32 9.13
C ALA A 222 -8.18 12.19 9.41
N LEU A 223 -7.44 11.55 8.51
CA LEU A 223 -6.00 11.32 8.66
C LEU A 223 -5.22 12.63 8.74
N GLU A 224 -5.56 13.64 7.93
CA GLU A 224 -4.87 14.94 7.93
C GLU A 224 -4.98 15.63 9.30
N LYS A 225 -6.17 15.62 9.90
CA LYS A 225 -6.43 16.20 11.23
C LYS A 225 -5.71 15.43 12.34
N ILE A 226 -5.59 14.11 12.19
CA ILE A 226 -4.80 13.27 13.10
C ILE A 226 -3.31 13.59 12.98
N GLN A 227 -2.78 13.70 11.75
CA GLN A 227 -1.40 14.06 11.48
C GLN A 227 -1.06 15.45 12.05
N GLU A 228 -1.94 16.44 11.86
CA GLU A 228 -1.81 17.77 12.47
C GLU A 228 -1.79 17.67 14.00
N SER A 229 -2.64 16.83 14.59
CA SER A 229 -2.67 16.61 16.04
C SER A 229 -1.37 15.99 16.55
N ILE A 230 -0.81 15.03 15.81
CA ILE A 230 0.50 14.41 16.10
C ILE A 230 1.62 15.44 16.00
N ARG A 231 1.58 16.34 15.01
CA ARG A 231 2.57 17.40 14.82
C ARG A 231 2.53 18.44 15.96
N ASN A 232 1.33 18.82 16.38
CA ASN A 232 1.11 19.90 17.34
C ASN A 232 1.14 19.47 18.82
N ASN A 233 0.87 18.19 19.13
CA ASN A 233 0.72 17.72 20.52
C ASN A 233 1.56 16.48 20.83
N ARG A 234 2.87 16.68 21.09
CA ARG A 234 3.85 15.61 21.38
C ARG A 234 3.50 14.71 22.58
N ASP A 235 2.75 15.25 23.55
CA ASP A 235 2.48 14.57 24.82
C ASP A 235 0.98 14.27 25.07
N ASN A 236 0.07 14.74 24.21
CA ASN A 236 -1.37 14.60 24.42
C ASN A 236 -2.08 14.00 23.21
N ILE A 237 -2.39 12.70 23.32
CA ILE A 237 -3.11 11.94 22.28
C ILE A 237 -4.63 12.16 22.31
N ASN A 238 -5.19 12.84 23.32
CA ASN A 238 -6.64 12.97 23.44
C ASN A 238 -7.27 13.68 22.24
N ASN A 239 -6.55 14.63 21.62
CA ASN A 239 -7.01 15.32 20.42
C ASN A 239 -7.13 14.38 19.21
N ILE A 240 -6.32 13.31 19.14
CA ILE A 240 -6.39 12.32 18.06
C ILE A 240 -7.73 11.60 18.11
N PHE A 241 -8.19 11.23 19.31
CA PHE A 241 -9.46 10.53 19.50
C PHE A 241 -10.70 11.40 19.24
N LEU A 242 -10.54 12.71 19.00
CA LEU A 242 -11.62 13.59 18.57
C LEU A 242 -11.87 13.55 17.06
N HIS A 243 -10.99 12.92 16.28
CA HIS A 243 -11.06 12.90 14.82
C HIS A 243 -11.77 11.68 14.24
N GLY A 244 -12.41 10.88 15.09
CA GLY A 244 -13.17 9.69 14.70
C GLY A 244 -12.48 8.38 15.06
N MET A 245 -13.10 7.27 14.65
CA MET A 245 -12.57 5.93 14.87
C MET A 245 -11.44 5.63 13.87
N ILE A 246 -10.38 4.99 14.36
CA ILE A 246 -9.26 4.51 13.54
C ILE A 246 -9.48 3.02 13.33
N LEU A 247 -10.06 2.66 12.18
CA LEU A 247 -10.56 1.30 11.93
C LEU A 247 -9.65 0.52 10.99
N SER A 248 -9.35 1.08 9.81
CA SER A 248 -8.64 0.34 8.76
C SER A 248 -7.15 0.16 9.06
N VAL A 249 -6.57 -0.91 8.50
CA VAL A 249 -5.13 -1.16 8.54
C VAL A 249 -4.37 0.01 7.93
N ASP A 250 -4.82 0.53 6.79
CA ASP A 250 -4.17 1.66 6.09
C ASP A 250 -4.12 2.93 6.93
N GLN A 251 -5.22 3.25 7.64
CA GLN A 251 -5.25 4.39 8.55
C GLN A 251 -4.23 4.20 9.68
N LYS A 252 -4.19 3.01 10.29
CA LYS A 252 -3.23 2.69 11.35
C LYS A 252 -1.79 2.78 10.83
N ALA A 253 -1.52 2.19 9.67
CA ALA A 253 -0.22 2.22 9.01
C ALA A 253 0.22 3.65 8.70
N SER A 254 -0.67 4.46 8.13
CA SER A 254 -0.41 5.86 7.81
C SER A 254 -0.07 6.69 9.06
N ILE A 255 -0.78 6.47 10.17
CA ILE A 255 -0.49 7.13 11.45
C ILE A 255 0.88 6.71 12.00
N VAL A 256 1.20 5.41 11.98
CA VAL A 256 2.49 4.88 12.44
C VAL A 256 3.63 5.41 11.59
N LYS A 257 3.50 5.38 10.26
CA LYS A 257 4.46 5.95 9.30
C LYS A 257 4.70 7.43 9.60
N TYR A 258 3.63 8.22 9.71
CA TYR A 258 3.71 9.64 10.00
C TYR A 258 4.45 9.93 11.32
N PHE A 259 4.13 9.19 12.38
CA PHE A 259 4.83 9.32 13.66
C PHE A 259 6.33 8.99 13.53
N LEU A 260 6.68 7.87 12.88
CA LEU A 260 8.09 7.47 12.73
C LEU A 260 8.91 8.48 11.94
N THR A 261 8.30 9.11 10.93
CA THR A 261 8.89 10.18 10.12
C THR A 261 9.06 11.47 10.93
N MET A 262 8.00 11.98 11.57
CA MET A 262 8.04 13.26 12.30
C MET A 262 9.00 13.23 13.49
N TYR A 263 9.14 12.07 14.14
CA TYR A 263 9.95 11.89 15.35
C TYR A 263 11.21 11.05 15.08
N LEU A 264 11.72 11.12 13.86
CA LEU A 264 12.86 10.32 13.39
C LEU A 264 14.16 10.58 14.18
N ASN A 265 14.38 11.84 14.57
CA ASN A 265 15.55 12.25 15.36
C ASN A 265 15.28 12.45 16.85
N ASP A 266 14.01 12.39 17.25
CA ASP A 266 13.60 12.60 18.63
C ASP A 266 13.76 11.31 19.45
N ASN A 267 14.41 11.43 20.60
CA ASN A 267 14.52 10.32 21.55
C ASN A 267 13.34 10.37 22.53
N LEU A 268 12.15 9.95 22.07
CA LEU A 268 10.98 9.88 22.94
C LEU A 268 11.16 8.75 23.97
N SER A 269 10.59 8.93 25.16
CA SER A 269 10.54 7.83 26.13
C SER A 269 9.56 6.76 25.64
N LYS A 270 9.84 5.48 25.90
CA LYS A 270 8.86 4.39 25.67
C LYS A 270 7.50 4.61 26.36
N ASN A 271 7.47 5.44 27.41
CA ASN A 271 6.26 5.78 28.15
C ASN A 271 5.56 7.04 27.60
N ASN A 272 6.12 7.71 26.59
CA ASN A 272 5.45 8.80 25.90
C ASN A 272 4.12 8.32 25.30
N SER A 273 3.11 9.19 25.34
CA SER A 273 1.73 8.84 24.97
C SER A 273 1.60 8.49 23.48
N LEU A 274 2.32 9.18 22.58
CA LEU A 274 2.35 8.86 21.14
C LEU A 274 3.06 7.54 20.86
N VAL A 275 4.17 7.25 21.56
CA VAL A 275 4.87 5.95 21.43
C VAL A 275 3.95 4.80 21.85
N ARG A 276 3.26 4.95 22.99
CA ARG A 276 2.30 3.94 23.46
C ARG A 276 1.11 3.80 22.51
N PHE A 277 0.61 4.92 21.99
CA PHE A 277 -0.49 4.94 21.04
C PHE A 277 -0.15 4.20 19.76
N THR A 278 0.96 4.51 19.11
CA THR A 278 1.41 3.81 17.89
C THR A 278 1.76 2.34 18.16
N ASN A 279 2.34 2.02 19.31
CA ASN A 279 2.55 0.63 19.73
C ASN A 279 1.21 -0.13 19.89
N ASN A 280 0.15 0.53 20.38
CA ASN A 280 -1.18 -0.07 20.46
C ASN A 280 -1.81 -0.24 19.08
N LEU A 281 -1.60 0.69 18.14
CA LEU A 281 -2.05 0.52 16.75
C LEU A 281 -1.42 -0.72 16.13
N ILE A 282 -0.09 -0.85 16.21
CA ILE A 282 0.66 -2.03 15.77
C ILE A 282 0.14 -3.30 16.44
N GLY A 283 -0.05 -3.28 17.76
CA GLY A 283 -0.54 -4.44 18.52
C GLY A 283 -2.00 -4.81 18.25
N SER A 284 -2.77 -3.94 17.60
CA SER A 284 -4.17 -4.15 17.21
C SER A 284 -4.34 -4.56 15.74
N THR A 285 -3.24 -4.81 15.04
CA THR A 285 -3.19 -5.12 13.62
C THR A 285 -2.72 -6.58 13.44
N PRO A 286 -3.29 -7.35 12.51
CA PRO A 286 -2.90 -8.74 12.28
C PRO A 286 -1.52 -8.82 11.59
N LEU A 287 -0.44 -8.86 12.38
CA LEU A 287 0.95 -8.89 11.87
C LEU A 287 1.40 -10.28 11.37
N ASP A 288 0.54 -11.29 11.48
CA ASP A 288 0.72 -12.61 10.89
C ASP A 288 0.52 -12.58 9.37
N ASP A 289 -0.32 -11.67 8.88
CA ASP A 289 -0.40 -11.33 7.47
C ASP A 289 0.84 -10.51 7.03
N LEU A 290 1.46 -10.93 5.93
CA LEU A 290 2.73 -10.35 5.46
C LEU A 290 2.53 -8.94 4.91
N GLU A 291 1.49 -8.73 4.09
CA GLU A 291 1.21 -7.45 3.47
C GLU A 291 0.91 -6.40 4.54
N THR A 292 -0.03 -6.70 5.44
CA THR A 292 -0.35 -5.87 6.61
C THR A 292 0.88 -5.56 7.47
N ARG A 293 1.74 -6.56 7.70
CA ARG A 293 2.96 -6.39 8.50
C ARG A 293 3.95 -5.45 7.83
N ASP A 294 4.23 -5.64 6.54
CA ASP A 294 5.13 -4.76 5.81
C ASP A 294 4.56 -3.34 5.78
N ASP A 295 3.26 -3.21 5.51
CA ASP A 295 2.65 -1.90 5.38
C ASP A 295 2.74 -1.07 6.67
N ILE A 296 2.53 -1.65 7.85
CA ILE A 296 2.62 -0.90 9.11
C ILE A 296 4.07 -0.73 9.62
N LEU A 297 5.00 -1.63 9.24
CA LEU A 297 6.35 -1.67 9.83
C LEU A 297 7.47 -1.16 8.92
N ASP A 298 7.25 -0.95 7.63
CA ASP A 298 8.27 -0.51 6.66
C ASP A 298 9.08 0.71 7.13
N TYR A 299 8.39 1.72 7.66
CA TYR A 299 9.00 2.97 8.11
C TYR A 299 9.83 2.84 9.38
N CYS A 300 9.76 1.68 10.06
CA CYS A 300 10.64 1.41 11.18
C CYS A 300 12.11 1.52 10.75
N ILE A 301 12.48 1.15 9.52
CA ILE A 301 13.88 1.21 9.07
C ILE A 301 14.51 2.60 9.21
N LEU A 302 13.70 3.66 9.11
CA LEU A 302 14.14 5.06 9.18
C LEU A 302 14.41 5.52 10.62
N ASN A 303 13.72 4.96 11.61
CA ASN A 303 13.78 5.42 12.99
C ASN A 303 14.79 4.59 13.82
N LYS A 304 15.80 5.26 14.39
CA LYS A 304 16.85 4.60 15.19
C LYS A 304 16.31 3.99 16.50
N ASP A 305 15.25 4.56 17.07
CA ASP A 305 14.68 4.17 18.37
C ASP A 305 13.54 3.15 18.25
N ARG A 306 13.23 2.68 17.03
CA ARG A 306 12.19 1.66 16.75
C ARG A 306 12.20 0.47 17.72
N LYS A 307 13.38 -0.05 18.07
CA LYS A 307 13.53 -1.22 18.96
C LYS A 307 13.17 -0.88 20.41
N ASN A 308 13.38 0.38 20.81
CA ASN A 308 13.00 0.90 22.12
C ASN A 308 11.49 1.18 22.18
N TYR A 309 10.92 1.68 21.10
CA TYR A 309 9.48 1.96 20.99
C TYR A 309 8.64 0.69 20.98
N TYR A 310 9.02 -0.30 20.15
CA TYR A 310 8.19 -1.46 19.85
C TYR A 310 8.84 -2.77 20.32
N THR A 311 9.00 -2.91 21.64
CA THR A 311 9.70 -4.06 22.23
C THR A 311 9.04 -5.43 22.00
N GLY A 312 7.77 -5.46 21.54
CA GLY A 312 7.04 -6.68 21.20
C GLY A 312 7.50 -7.32 19.88
N LEU A 313 8.15 -6.57 18.98
CA LEU A 313 8.51 -7.02 17.62
C LEU A 313 9.86 -7.75 17.53
N LYS A 314 10.36 -8.31 18.64
CA LYS A 314 11.75 -8.82 18.73
C LYS A 314 12.10 -9.84 17.65
N SER A 315 11.18 -10.73 17.31
CA SER A 315 11.38 -11.79 16.31
C SER A 315 11.41 -11.28 14.86
N CYS A 316 10.81 -10.12 14.58
CA CYS A 316 10.61 -9.64 13.21
C CYS A 316 11.66 -8.60 12.78
N TRP A 317 12.54 -8.15 13.69
CA TRP A 317 13.45 -7.04 13.38
C TRP A 317 14.45 -7.33 12.25
N GLU A 318 14.93 -8.57 12.11
CA GLU A 318 15.85 -8.92 11.02
C GLU A 318 15.17 -8.73 9.66
N GLU A 319 13.94 -9.21 9.53
CA GLU A 319 13.11 -9.07 8.33
C GLU A 319 12.76 -7.60 8.06
N ILE A 320 12.23 -6.89 9.06
CA ILE A 320 11.82 -5.47 8.93
C ILE A 320 12.98 -4.57 8.52
N THR A 321 14.20 -4.86 9.00
CA THR A 321 15.38 -4.01 8.73
C THR A 321 16.13 -4.38 7.47
N LYS A 322 15.79 -5.51 6.83
CA LYS A 322 16.36 -5.89 5.55
C LYS A 322 15.74 -5.05 4.44
N ILE A 323 16.55 -4.26 3.76
CA ILE A 323 16.12 -3.44 2.62
C ILE A 323 16.36 -4.20 1.31
N THR A 324 15.26 -4.55 0.64
CA THR A 324 15.22 -5.08 -0.72
C THR A 324 14.90 -3.96 -1.70
N LYS A 325 15.12 -4.17 -2.99
CA LYS A 325 14.77 -3.21 -4.04
C LYS A 325 13.29 -2.86 -4.04
N SER A 326 12.40 -3.84 -3.88
CA SER A 326 10.95 -3.61 -3.83
C SER A 326 10.56 -2.75 -2.62
N LYS A 327 11.02 -3.11 -1.42
CA LYS A 327 10.76 -2.35 -0.19
C LYS A 327 11.35 -0.94 -0.27
N PHE A 328 12.52 -0.77 -0.89
CA PHE A 328 13.09 0.54 -1.16
C PHE A 328 12.19 1.38 -2.06
N CYS A 329 11.72 0.85 -3.19
CA CYS A 329 10.84 1.57 -4.11
C CYS A 329 9.58 2.04 -3.39
N ILE A 330 8.91 1.16 -2.62
CA ILE A 330 7.71 1.50 -1.86
C ILE A 330 7.98 2.65 -0.87
N ILE A 331 9.02 2.54 -0.05
CA ILE A 331 9.34 3.58 0.94
C ILE A 331 9.77 4.88 0.25
N ASN A 332 10.55 4.81 -0.84
CA ASN A 332 11.03 5.97 -1.57
C ASN A 332 9.89 6.77 -2.20
N SER A 333 8.98 6.10 -2.93
CA SER A 333 7.79 6.73 -3.50
C SER A 333 6.92 7.32 -2.40
N LYS A 334 6.70 6.62 -1.28
CA LYS A 334 5.93 7.18 -0.16
C LYS A 334 6.58 8.44 0.45
N ILE A 335 7.91 8.49 0.58
CA ILE A 335 8.65 9.66 1.09
C ILE A 335 8.58 10.85 0.11
N LEU A 336 8.70 10.59 -1.20
CA LEU A 336 8.87 11.61 -2.22
C LEU A 336 7.56 12.01 -2.95
N GLU A 337 6.50 11.22 -2.86
CA GLU A 337 5.25 11.44 -3.61
C GLU A 337 4.02 11.54 -2.69
N GLU A 338 3.85 10.61 -1.75
CA GLU A 338 2.58 10.49 -1.00
C GLU A 338 2.49 11.41 0.22
N LEU A 339 3.63 11.81 0.78
CA LEU A 339 3.66 12.48 2.07
C LEU A 339 4.06 13.94 1.88
N SER A 340 3.12 14.83 2.16
CA SER A 340 3.29 16.30 2.15
C SER A 340 4.16 16.79 3.31
N TYR A 341 5.33 16.19 3.47
CA TYR A 341 6.29 16.51 4.49
C TYR A 341 7.03 17.82 4.15
N PRO A 342 7.40 18.60 5.18
CA PRO A 342 8.37 19.66 5.01
C PRO A 342 9.67 19.12 4.39
N LEU A 343 10.30 19.90 3.51
CA LEU A 343 11.50 19.50 2.77
C LEU A 343 12.63 18.97 3.67
N ASP A 344 12.84 19.60 4.83
CA ASP A 344 13.86 19.19 5.80
C ASP A 344 13.60 17.79 6.37
N VAL A 345 12.33 17.44 6.60
CA VAL A 345 11.93 16.11 7.02
C VAL A 345 12.14 15.10 5.89
N THR A 346 11.71 15.44 4.67
CA THR A 346 11.86 14.56 3.49
C THR A 346 13.33 14.20 3.27
N LEU A 347 14.22 15.20 3.28
CA LEU A 347 15.66 15.00 3.11
C LEU A 347 16.25 14.12 4.21
N GLU A 348 15.84 14.30 5.46
CA GLU A 348 16.33 13.48 6.57
C GLU A 348 15.81 12.03 6.48
N CYS A 349 14.55 11.82 6.09
CA CYS A 349 13.99 10.48 5.85
C CYS A 349 14.72 9.78 4.72
N PHE A 350 14.90 10.46 3.59
CA PHE A 350 15.68 9.96 2.47
C PHE A 350 17.11 9.61 2.89
N LYS A 351 17.77 10.46 3.69
CA LYS A 351 19.10 10.16 4.24
C LYS A 351 19.12 8.87 5.05
N LYS A 352 18.16 8.64 5.96
CA LYS A 352 18.09 7.38 6.71
C LYS A 352 17.83 6.18 5.81
N LEU A 353 16.99 6.34 4.79
CA LEU A 353 16.73 5.28 3.80
C LEU A 353 18.02 4.92 3.05
N ILE A 354 18.76 5.90 2.55
CA ILE A 354 20.04 5.68 1.87
C ILE A 354 21.10 5.08 2.81
N MET A 355 21.11 5.46 4.09
CA MET A 355 21.98 4.81 5.10
C MET A 355 21.65 3.32 5.27
N ALA A 356 20.38 2.95 5.22
CA ALA A 356 19.97 1.55 5.25
C ALA A 356 20.41 0.82 3.97
N VAL A 357 20.22 1.44 2.80
CA VAL A 357 20.66 0.91 1.50
C VAL A 357 22.16 0.69 1.46
N ALA A 358 22.97 1.61 2.00
CA ALA A 358 24.43 1.50 1.97
C ALA A 358 24.97 0.19 2.59
N ASN A 359 24.22 -0.39 3.54
CA ASN A 359 24.53 -1.65 4.23
C ASN A 359 23.91 -2.89 3.56
N SER A 360 23.16 -2.73 2.47
CA SER A 360 22.49 -3.83 1.75
C SER A 360 23.36 -4.42 0.64
N ASP A 361 23.17 -5.71 0.39
CA ASP A 361 23.75 -6.41 -0.76
C ASP A 361 23.18 -5.91 -2.10
N GLU A 362 21.95 -5.38 -2.09
CA GLU A 362 21.21 -4.85 -3.26
C GLU A 362 21.51 -3.38 -3.55
N LYS A 363 22.44 -2.74 -2.83
CA LYS A 363 22.71 -1.30 -2.95
C LYS A 363 23.02 -0.82 -4.36
N TYR A 364 23.68 -1.65 -5.17
CA TYR A 364 24.03 -1.32 -6.55
C TYR A 364 22.78 -1.24 -7.42
N ASP A 365 21.90 -2.24 -7.30
CA ASP A 365 20.66 -2.32 -8.08
C ASP A 365 19.66 -1.25 -7.68
N ILE A 366 19.68 -0.84 -6.41
CA ILE A 366 18.86 0.24 -5.86
C ILE A 366 19.35 1.60 -6.38
N ILE A 367 20.63 1.94 -6.17
CA ILE A 367 21.15 3.28 -6.47
C ILE A 367 21.28 3.53 -7.99
N LEU A 368 21.53 2.49 -8.78
CA LEU A 368 21.59 2.55 -10.26
C LEU A 368 20.22 2.29 -10.91
N GLY A 369 19.19 2.03 -10.11
CA GLY A 369 17.81 1.89 -10.58
C GLY A 369 17.30 3.21 -11.15
N SER A 370 16.60 3.14 -12.28
CA SER A 370 16.06 4.32 -12.97
C SER A 370 15.03 5.07 -12.14
N PHE A 371 14.26 4.37 -11.30
CA PHE A 371 13.23 4.98 -10.45
C PHE A 371 13.81 6.00 -9.48
N LEU A 372 14.97 5.74 -8.88
CA LEU A 372 15.54 6.64 -7.87
C LEU A 372 15.76 8.07 -8.39
N VAL A 373 16.41 8.23 -9.54
CA VAL A 373 16.66 9.56 -10.10
C VAL A 373 15.36 10.21 -10.59
N ILE A 374 14.44 9.42 -11.13
CA ILE A 374 13.14 9.92 -11.59
C ILE A 374 12.38 10.51 -10.41
N ASP A 375 12.23 9.77 -9.31
CA ASP A 375 11.47 10.20 -8.13
C ASP A 375 12.12 11.45 -7.50
N ILE A 376 13.46 11.48 -7.38
CA ILE A 376 14.20 12.64 -6.88
C ILE A 376 13.93 13.88 -7.74
N VAL A 377 13.98 13.73 -9.07
CA VAL A 377 13.75 14.83 -10.00
C VAL A 377 12.29 15.29 -9.94
N MET A 378 11.33 14.37 -9.92
CA MET A 378 9.90 14.71 -9.80
C MET A 378 9.64 15.52 -8.54
N PHE A 379 10.09 15.04 -7.38
CA PHE A 379 9.95 15.77 -6.13
C PHE A 379 10.68 17.13 -6.18
N SER A 380 11.89 17.18 -6.74
CA SER A 380 12.63 18.44 -6.85
C SER A 380 11.89 19.50 -7.68
N ARG A 381 11.13 19.09 -8.71
CA ARG A 381 10.31 19.99 -9.53
C ARG A 381 9.10 20.56 -8.80
N GLU A 382 8.57 19.83 -7.82
CA GLU A 382 7.48 20.32 -6.97
C GLU A 382 7.98 21.41 -6.00
N THR A 383 9.29 21.50 -5.80
CA THR A 383 9.91 22.59 -5.04
C THR A 383 10.15 23.82 -5.92
N ASN A 384 10.13 25.01 -5.32
CA ASN A 384 10.48 26.27 -6.02
C ASN A 384 11.97 26.39 -6.40
N GLU A 385 12.82 25.44 -6.00
CA GLU A 385 14.28 25.48 -6.18
C GLU A 385 14.85 24.14 -6.69
N LEU A 386 14.37 23.67 -7.85
CA LEU A 386 14.72 22.37 -8.46
C LEU A 386 16.20 21.99 -8.33
N THR A 387 17.10 22.80 -8.90
CA THR A 387 18.55 22.51 -8.90
C THR A 387 19.08 22.35 -7.49
N LYS A 388 18.66 23.19 -6.55
CA LYS A 388 19.17 23.14 -5.17
C LYS A 388 18.68 21.87 -4.47
N THR A 389 17.38 21.56 -4.58
CA THR A 389 16.78 20.35 -4.00
C THR A 389 17.45 19.09 -4.56
N LEU A 390 17.59 18.99 -5.88
CA LEU A 390 18.27 17.88 -6.55
C LEU A 390 19.69 17.69 -6.02
N LEU A 391 20.43 18.78 -5.83
CA LEU A 391 21.80 18.74 -5.31
C LEU A 391 21.87 18.30 -3.84
N GLU A 392 20.86 18.58 -3.02
CA GLU A 392 20.79 18.08 -1.65
C GLU A 392 20.60 16.56 -1.61
N PHE A 393 19.75 16.00 -2.48
CA PHE A 393 19.60 14.55 -2.64
C PHE A 393 20.89 13.88 -3.13
N ILE A 394 21.52 14.44 -4.17
CA ILE A 394 22.81 13.95 -4.68
C ILE A 394 23.87 13.95 -3.58
N LYS A 395 23.94 15.03 -2.81
CA LYS A 395 24.87 15.15 -1.68
C LYS A 395 24.62 14.07 -0.62
N ILE A 396 23.36 13.76 -0.31
CA ILE A 396 23.03 12.68 0.63
C ILE A 396 23.57 11.33 0.13
N ILE A 397 23.40 11.02 -1.16
CA ILE A 397 23.89 9.78 -1.75
C ILE A 397 25.43 9.73 -1.70
N ASP A 398 26.08 10.83 -2.07
CA ASP A 398 27.53 10.97 -2.04
C ASP A 398 28.11 10.84 -0.61
N GLU A 399 27.47 11.44 0.40
CA GLU A 399 27.96 11.34 1.78
C GLU A 399 27.74 9.95 2.40
N THR A 400 26.77 9.18 1.91
CA THR A 400 26.25 8.01 2.63
C THR A 400 26.66 6.68 1.99
N VAL A 401 26.61 6.59 0.66
CA VAL A 401 26.87 5.34 -0.07
C VAL A 401 28.37 5.14 -0.35
N MET A 402 29.18 6.18 -0.15
CA MET A 402 30.57 6.20 -0.59
C MET A 402 31.52 5.48 0.37
N GLN A 403 32.49 4.77 -0.23
CA GLN A 403 33.58 4.07 0.45
C GLN A 403 34.78 5.02 0.68
N PRO A 404 35.67 4.73 1.64
CA PRO A 404 36.85 5.55 1.93
C PRO A 404 37.87 5.68 0.79
N ASP A 405 37.76 4.86 -0.26
CA ASP A 405 38.69 4.81 -1.39
C ASP A 405 38.42 5.85 -2.49
N GLY A 406 37.31 6.59 -2.39
CA GLY A 406 37.10 7.84 -3.12
C GLY A 406 36.67 7.67 -4.59
N SER A 407 35.42 8.09 -4.82
CA SER A 407 34.74 8.35 -6.09
C SER A 407 34.12 7.13 -6.79
N ASN A 408 32.78 7.07 -6.79
CA ASN A 408 31.93 6.21 -7.64
C ASN A 408 30.75 7.02 -8.25
N MET A 409 30.65 8.31 -7.92
CA MET A 409 29.57 9.18 -8.37
C MET A 409 29.57 9.37 -9.89
N PHE A 410 30.73 9.25 -10.55
CA PHE A 410 30.80 9.27 -12.01
C PHE A 410 29.88 8.21 -12.65
N VAL A 411 29.90 6.98 -12.13
CA VAL A 411 29.06 5.88 -12.63
C VAL A 411 27.58 6.17 -12.41
N ILE A 412 27.23 6.71 -11.24
CA ILE A 412 25.85 7.08 -10.90
C ILE A 412 25.37 8.20 -11.83
N TYR A 413 26.16 9.27 -12.01
CA TYR A 413 25.83 10.37 -12.92
C TYR A 413 25.66 9.89 -14.37
N LEU A 414 26.53 9.01 -14.86
CA LEU A 414 26.36 8.41 -16.19
C LEU A 414 25.02 7.70 -16.33
N LYS A 415 24.69 6.85 -15.36
CA LYS A 415 23.43 6.10 -15.37
C LYS A 415 22.23 7.03 -15.31
N TRP A 416 22.28 8.03 -14.43
CA TRP A 416 21.21 9.01 -14.26
C TRP A 416 21.00 9.87 -15.49
N ILE A 417 22.06 10.34 -16.15
CA ILE A 417 21.96 11.06 -17.44
C ILE A 417 21.27 10.18 -18.49
N TYR A 418 21.66 8.90 -18.57
CA TYR A 418 21.03 7.95 -19.48
C TYR A 418 19.54 7.75 -19.17
N ASP A 419 19.18 7.59 -17.90
CA ASP A 419 17.79 7.38 -17.47
C ASP A 419 16.92 8.61 -17.74
N ILE A 420 17.39 9.81 -17.38
CA ILE A 420 16.68 11.07 -17.66
C ILE A 420 16.56 11.29 -19.17
N GLY A 421 17.62 11.02 -19.93
CA GLY A 421 17.63 11.15 -21.38
C GLY A 421 16.67 10.20 -22.10
N ASN A 422 16.35 9.04 -21.50
CA ASN A 422 15.44 8.02 -22.06
C ASN A 422 14.05 8.03 -21.41
N SER A 423 13.83 8.77 -20.32
CA SER A 423 12.54 8.90 -19.67
C SER A 423 11.49 9.56 -20.58
N TYR A 424 10.26 9.04 -20.59
CA TYR A 424 9.13 9.67 -21.29
C TYR A 424 8.41 10.72 -20.43
N ILE A 425 8.81 10.86 -19.16
CA ILE A 425 8.13 11.69 -18.15
C ILE A 425 8.48 13.19 -18.33
N PHE A 426 9.71 13.48 -18.75
CA PHE A 426 10.23 14.85 -18.82
C PHE A 426 10.18 15.42 -20.24
N SER A 427 9.88 16.72 -20.35
CA SER A 427 9.97 17.43 -21.63
C SER A 427 11.42 17.54 -22.10
N LEU A 428 11.63 17.89 -23.37
CA LEU A 428 12.99 18.04 -23.90
C LEU A 428 13.80 19.12 -23.16
N ASP A 429 13.16 20.23 -22.81
CA ASP A 429 13.82 21.36 -22.15
C ASP A 429 14.13 21.02 -20.68
N ASP A 430 13.19 20.36 -19.97
CA ASP A 430 13.44 19.85 -18.62
C ASP A 430 14.65 18.91 -18.60
N LYS A 431 14.71 17.96 -19.55
CA LYS A 431 15.83 17.02 -19.65
C LYS A 431 17.16 17.74 -19.82
N LYS A 432 17.22 18.76 -20.68
CA LYS A 432 18.45 19.53 -20.91
C LYS A 432 18.91 20.25 -19.64
N GLU A 433 17.99 20.86 -18.91
CA GLU A 433 18.29 21.55 -17.65
C GLU A 433 18.83 20.58 -16.59
N ILE A 434 18.13 19.48 -16.34
CA ILE A 434 18.52 18.46 -15.35
C ILE A 434 19.87 17.81 -15.72
N ILE A 435 20.03 17.41 -16.98
CA ILE A 435 21.26 16.78 -17.46
C ILE A 435 22.44 17.74 -17.33
N LYS A 436 22.24 19.02 -17.64
CA LYS A 436 23.27 20.04 -17.45
C LYS A 436 23.70 20.13 -15.97
N ASP A 437 22.76 20.21 -15.04
CA ASP A 437 23.07 20.28 -13.60
C ASP A 437 23.85 19.04 -13.12
N ILE A 438 23.53 17.85 -13.63
CA ILE A 438 24.25 16.61 -13.32
C ILE A 438 25.64 16.61 -13.97
N MET A 439 25.76 17.01 -15.24
CA MET A 439 27.03 17.07 -15.97
C MET A 439 28.03 18.01 -15.31
N ASP A 440 27.57 19.10 -14.70
CA ASP A 440 28.40 20.08 -14.00
C ASP A 440 29.08 19.51 -12.75
N ARG A 441 28.64 18.33 -12.28
CA ARG A 441 29.21 17.62 -11.13
C ARG A 441 30.15 16.49 -11.52
N ILE A 442 30.26 16.17 -12.80
CA ILE A 442 31.09 15.07 -13.28
C ILE A 442 32.57 15.45 -13.16
N ASP A 443 33.31 14.68 -12.36
CA ASP A 443 34.77 14.72 -12.38
C ASP A 443 35.31 13.99 -13.61
N VAL A 444 35.64 14.74 -14.66
CA VAL A 444 36.21 14.19 -15.90
C VAL A 444 37.59 13.55 -15.70
N ASN A 445 38.27 13.80 -14.57
CA ASN A 445 39.54 13.18 -14.23
C ASN A 445 39.38 11.84 -13.49
N TYR A 446 38.14 11.36 -13.33
CA TYR A 446 37.83 10.10 -12.69
C TYR A 446 38.62 8.92 -13.29
N ASN A 447 39.24 8.11 -12.44
CA ASN A 447 40.04 6.97 -12.88
C ASN A 447 39.31 5.67 -12.57
N PHE A 448 38.92 4.94 -13.62
CA PHE A 448 38.21 3.67 -13.49
C PHE A 448 39.12 2.58 -12.93
N ASN A 449 38.65 1.93 -11.86
CA ASN A 449 39.28 0.81 -11.20
C ASN A 449 38.48 -0.47 -11.45
N ARG A 450 39.09 -1.45 -12.14
CA ARG A 450 38.45 -2.73 -12.46
C ARG A 450 38.17 -3.63 -11.26
N ASN A 451 38.70 -3.32 -10.09
CA ASN A 451 38.38 -4.03 -8.86
C ASN A 451 37.21 -3.38 -8.11
N ASN A 452 36.76 -2.20 -8.55
CA ASN A 452 35.62 -1.52 -7.99
C ASN A 452 34.33 -2.06 -8.62
N LYS A 453 33.37 -2.45 -7.79
CA LYS A 453 32.11 -3.08 -8.23
C LYS A 453 31.21 -2.13 -9.04
N TRP A 454 31.23 -0.82 -8.78
CA TRP A 454 30.50 0.20 -9.55
C TRP A 454 31.07 0.34 -10.97
N ASP A 455 32.39 0.46 -11.07
CA ASP A 455 33.08 0.55 -12.35
C ASP A 455 32.88 -0.72 -13.18
N CYS A 456 32.97 -1.90 -12.54
CA CYS A 456 32.68 -3.17 -13.19
C CYS A 456 31.27 -3.24 -13.76
N TRP A 457 30.29 -2.65 -13.08
CA TRP A 457 28.90 -2.63 -13.52
C TRP A 457 28.75 -1.83 -14.81
N ILE A 458 29.22 -0.57 -14.86
CA ILE A 458 29.07 0.25 -16.07
C ILE A 458 29.89 -0.29 -17.25
N LEU A 459 31.05 -0.91 -16.97
CA LEU A 459 31.86 -1.58 -18.00
C LEU A 459 31.16 -2.81 -18.59
N ASN A 460 30.18 -3.39 -17.88
CA ASN A 460 29.32 -4.47 -18.40
C ASN A 460 28.10 -3.97 -19.16
N GLU A 461 27.84 -2.66 -19.17
CA GLU A 461 26.69 -2.06 -19.84
C GLU A 461 27.11 -1.20 -21.04
N PRO A 462 27.73 -1.78 -22.08
CA PRO A 462 28.25 -1.01 -23.22
C PRO A 462 27.13 -0.34 -24.03
N HIS A 463 25.89 -0.78 -23.87
CA HIS A 463 24.74 -0.19 -24.54
C HIS A 463 24.44 1.22 -24.02
N ILE A 464 24.57 1.46 -22.70
CA ILE A 464 24.40 2.77 -22.07
C ILE A 464 25.42 3.76 -22.63
N LEU A 465 26.70 3.35 -22.62
CA LEU A 465 27.80 4.19 -23.09
C LEU A 465 27.68 4.54 -24.58
N LYS A 466 27.29 3.57 -25.41
CA LYS A 466 27.06 3.79 -26.85
C LYS A 466 25.87 4.70 -27.10
N ASP A 467 24.80 4.57 -26.34
CA ASP A 467 23.63 5.45 -26.49
C ASP A 467 23.98 6.91 -26.15
N LEU A 468 24.72 7.13 -25.05
CA LEU A 468 25.24 8.45 -24.69
C LEU A 468 26.16 9.03 -25.77
N GLU A 469 27.04 8.21 -26.35
CA GLU A 469 27.97 8.61 -27.43
C GLU A 469 27.23 8.98 -28.73
N MET A 470 26.25 8.17 -29.16
CA MET A 470 25.69 8.25 -30.51
C MET A 470 24.39 9.06 -30.59
N ASN A 471 23.55 9.04 -29.56
CA ASN A 471 22.13 9.42 -29.68
C ASN A 471 21.71 10.59 -28.80
N LYS A 472 22.59 11.10 -27.93
CA LYS A 472 22.22 12.09 -26.91
C LYS A 472 22.90 13.46 -27.06
N LYS A 473 23.60 13.73 -28.18
CA LYS A 473 24.29 15.03 -28.41
C LYS A 473 23.40 16.24 -28.15
N ASN A 474 22.16 16.23 -28.67
CA ASN A 474 21.20 17.33 -28.53
C ASN A 474 20.72 17.57 -27.10
N LEU A 475 20.89 16.59 -26.20
CA LEU A 475 20.58 16.69 -24.78
C LEU A 475 21.80 17.11 -23.95
N LEU A 476 22.99 16.69 -24.37
CA LEU A 476 24.25 16.85 -23.62
C LEU A 476 25.02 18.13 -23.98
N CYS A 477 24.71 18.77 -25.10
CA CYS A 477 25.45 19.91 -25.61
C CYS A 477 24.51 21.01 -26.11
N ASP A 478 24.73 22.23 -25.62
CA ASP A 478 24.22 23.45 -26.21
C ASP A 478 25.30 24.04 -27.14
N GLU A 479 25.10 23.90 -28.45
CA GLU A 479 26.08 24.33 -29.46
C GLU A 479 26.29 25.85 -29.47
N GLU A 480 25.35 26.63 -28.92
CA GLU A 480 25.45 28.09 -28.82
C GLU A 480 26.34 28.54 -27.65
N SER A 481 26.66 27.63 -26.73
CA SER A 481 27.48 27.89 -25.55
C SER A 481 28.88 27.27 -25.68
N PRO A 482 29.96 28.07 -25.86
CA PRO A 482 31.33 27.55 -25.98
C PRO A 482 31.77 26.72 -24.76
N GLU A 483 31.28 27.06 -23.58
CA GLU A 483 31.56 26.31 -22.34
C GLU A 483 30.86 24.95 -22.34
N SER A 484 29.61 24.88 -22.83
CA SER A 484 28.88 23.61 -22.99
C SER A 484 29.59 22.69 -23.98
N VAL A 485 30.01 23.21 -25.14
CA VAL A 485 30.76 22.45 -26.16
C VAL A 485 32.07 21.89 -25.59
N LYS A 486 32.83 22.72 -24.85
CA LYS A 486 34.08 22.27 -24.22
C LYS A 486 33.83 21.14 -23.21
N ARG A 487 32.80 21.26 -22.37
CA ARG A 487 32.43 20.26 -21.37
C ARG A 487 31.96 18.95 -22.00
N TYR A 488 31.10 19.04 -23.02
CA TYR A 488 30.67 17.90 -23.83
C TYR A 488 31.86 17.15 -24.41
N ASN A 489 32.82 17.85 -25.01
CA ASN A 489 34.01 17.21 -25.59
C ASN A 489 34.86 16.49 -24.53
N CYS A 490 35.06 17.09 -23.36
CA CYS A 490 35.76 16.43 -22.24
C CYS A 490 35.02 15.17 -21.78
N PHE A 491 33.70 15.25 -21.63
CA PHE A 491 32.84 14.13 -21.23
C PHE A 491 32.87 12.99 -22.27
N MET A 492 32.77 13.31 -23.56
CA MET A 492 32.80 12.33 -24.65
C MET A 492 34.16 11.63 -24.76
N ASN A 493 35.26 12.37 -24.63
CA ASN A 493 36.59 11.75 -24.57
C ASN A 493 36.67 10.72 -23.45
N LYS A 494 36.04 11.01 -22.29
CA LYS A 494 35.99 10.07 -21.19
C LYS A 494 35.10 8.86 -21.48
N ILE A 495 33.93 9.05 -22.07
CA ILE A 495 33.06 7.92 -22.50
C ILE A 495 33.81 6.99 -23.47
N ILE A 496 34.52 7.54 -24.45
CA ILE A 496 35.30 6.75 -25.42
C ILE A 496 36.38 5.93 -24.71
N GLU A 497 37.11 6.52 -23.76
CA GLU A 497 38.09 5.80 -22.92
C GLU A 497 37.44 4.61 -22.21
N VAL A 498 36.25 4.79 -21.62
CA VAL A 498 35.51 3.72 -20.94
C VAL A 498 35.03 2.64 -21.90
N ILE A 499 34.55 3.01 -23.09
CA ILE A 499 34.16 2.06 -24.14
C ILE A 499 35.35 1.22 -24.59
N GLU A 500 36.55 1.79 -24.71
CA GLU A 500 37.76 1.03 -25.02
C GLU A 500 38.16 0.09 -23.87
N LEU A 501 38.03 0.56 -22.63
CA LEU A 501 38.27 -0.26 -21.45
C LEU A 501 37.31 -1.45 -21.34
N SER A 502 36.03 -1.27 -21.69
CA SER A 502 35.03 -2.34 -21.68
C SER A 502 35.26 -3.37 -22.79
N LYS A 503 35.66 -2.94 -24.00
CA LYS A 503 36.03 -3.84 -25.11
C LYS A 503 37.17 -4.79 -24.74
N LYS A 504 38.13 -4.35 -23.92
CA LYS A 504 39.23 -5.20 -23.41
C LYS A 504 38.76 -6.34 -22.49
N ARG A 505 37.50 -6.34 -22.01
CA ARG A 505 36.88 -7.40 -21.20
C ARG A 505 36.38 -8.58 -22.05
N PHE A 506 36.07 -8.38 -23.33
CA PHE A 506 35.56 -9.44 -24.21
C PHE A 506 36.61 -10.49 -24.64
N CYS A 507 37.86 -10.37 -24.21
CA CYS A 507 38.91 -11.37 -24.47
C CYS A 507 39.24 -12.29 -23.28
N LEU A 508 38.48 -12.26 -22.18
CA LEU A 508 38.55 -13.27 -21.11
C LEU A 508 37.14 -13.76 -20.81
N SER A 509 36.80 -14.93 -21.36
CA SER A 509 35.56 -15.65 -21.13
C SER A 509 35.47 -16.21 -19.70
N PRO A 510 34.25 -16.49 -19.20
CA PRO A 510 34.01 -16.90 -17.83
C PRO A 510 34.32 -18.38 -17.62
N LEU A 511 35.42 -18.66 -16.93
CA LEU A 511 35.54 -19.79 -16.00
C LEU A 511 35.98 -19.17 -14.66
N ASP A 512 35.51 -19.73 -13.55
CA ASP A 512 35.85 -19.37 -12.16
C ASP A 512 34.84 -18.49 -11.38
N ALA A 513 33.53 -18.76 -11.53
CA ALA A 513 32.55 -18.36 -10.51
C ALA A 513 31.49 -19.43 -10.20
N SER A 514 31.79 -20.70 -10.45
CA SER A 514 30.97 -21.86 -10.04
C SER A 514 31.79 -22.85 -9.24
N THR A 515 32.25 -22.47 -8.04
CA THR A 515 32.66 -23.42 -6.99
C THR A 515 32.85 -22.64 -5.70
N HIS A 516 31.80 -22.61 -4.88
CA HIS A 516 31.84 -22.72 -3.40
C HIS A 516 30.47 -22.29 -2.83
N ARG A 517 29.46 -23.13 -3.07
CA ARG A 517 28.36 -23.35 -2.13
C ARG A 517 28.22 -24.86 -1.97
N ASN A 518 28.81 -25.37 -0.89
CA ASN A 518 28.46 -26.60 -0.17
C ASN A 518 29.45 -26.75 0.98
N ALA A 519 29.10 -26.16 2.12
CA ALA A 519 29.40 -26.59 3.49
C ALA A 519 28.56 -25.75 4.45
#